data_AF-A0A2D7XV18-F1
#
_entry.id   AF-A0A2D7XV18-F1
#
_cell.length_a   1.000
_cell.length_b   1.000
_cell.length_c   1.000
_cell.angle_alpha   90.00
_cell.angle_beta   90.00
_cell.angle_gamma   90.00
#
_symmetry.space_group_name_H-M   'P 1'
#
loop_
_entity.id
_entity.type
_entity.pdbx_description
1 polymer ?
#
loop_
_entity_poly.entity_id
_entity_poly.type
_entity_poly.pdbx_seq_one_letter_code
_entity_poly.pdbx_strand_id
1 'polypeptide(L)'
;MTNLETLDGRRDASGGYKVDISRGERIGRVSSEWFSRPDDERYLSLSELYASVKGRAERSRTRTVESAAIRVEAHRDDPENLALILPDTAAPIAPTHWSFGQLASLVGAPAAYLRQIPAPLAGINLQYGLTSHRA
;
A
#
# COMPACT_ATOMS: atom_id res chain seq x y z
N MET A 1 -40.14 17.33 -21.08
CA MET A 1 -40.86 18.21 -20.13
C MET A 1 -40.97 17.44 -18.83
N THR A 2 -40.24 17.83 -17.81
CA THR A 2 -40.28 17.17 -16.49
C THR A 2 -40.52 18.27 -15.47
N ASN A 3 -41.68 18.24 -14.83
CA ASN A 3 -42.11 19.25 -13.85
C ASN A 3 -41.26 19.16 -12.60
N LEU A 4 -40.65 20.28 -12.22
CA LEU A 4 -40.03 20.48 -10.91
C LEU A 4 -41.09 21.15 -10.02
N GLU A 5 -41.72 20.37 -9.14
CA GLU A 5 -42.61 20.93 -8.12
C GLU A 5 -41.77 21.49 -6.97
N THR A 6 -41.63 22.81 -6.94
CA THR A 6 -41.07 23.55 -5.81
C THR A 6 -42.16 23.67 -4.75
N LEU A 7 -42.09 22.85 -3.70
CA LEU A 7 -42.96 22.97 -2.53
C LEU A 7 -42.64 24.27 -1.79
N ASP A 8 -43.52 25.27 -1.92
CA ASP A 8 -43.45 26.54 -1.20
C ASP A 8 -43.92 26.33 0.25
N GLY A 9 -43.00 25.83 1.08
CA GLY A 9 -43.19 25.71 2.51
C GLY A 9 -43.02 27.07 3.19
N ARG A 10 -44.11 27.60 3.75
CA ARG A 10 -44.12 28.79 4.63
C ARG A 10 -42.92 28.76 5.59
N ARG A 11 -42.07 29.78 5.47
CA ARG A 11 -40.96 30.04 6.39
C ARG A 11 -41.50 30.61 7.70
N ASP A 12 -41.84 29.72 8.64
CA ASP A 12 -41.84 30.09 10.06
C ASP A 12 -40.38 30.20 10.52
N ALA A 13 -39.89 31.42 10.57
CA ALA A 13 -38.55 31.78 11.01
C ALA A 13 -38.46 31.75 12.56
N SER A 14 -37.36 31.19 13.07
CA SER A 14 -36.82 31.30 14.45
C SER A 14 -37.10 30.20 15.50
N GLY A 15 -37.49 28.98 15.12
CA GLY A 15 -37.45 27.81 16.03
C GLY A 15 -36.34 26.84 15.66
N GLY A 16 -35.31 26.68 16.50
CA GLY A 16 -34.29 25.64 16.30
C GLY A 16 -34.92 24.24 16.28
N TYR A 17 -34.46 23.36 15.39
CA TYR A 17 -34.94 21.98 15.34
C TYR A 17 -34.48 21.23 16.61
N LYS A 18 -35.41 20.85 17.49
CA LYS A 18 -35.11 20.02 18.65
C LYS A 18 -34.93 18.57 18.19
N VAL A 19 -33.68 18.11 18.18
CA VAL A 19 -33.36 16.70 17.90
C VAL A 19 -33.75 15.85 19.13
N ASP A 20 -34.66 14.90 18.95
CA ASP A 20 -34.97 13.88 19.94
C ASP A 20 -34.01 12.70 19.78
N ILE A 21 -32.98 12.65 20.64
CA ILE A 21 -31.95 11.61 20.64
C ILE A 21 -32.47 10.20 20.98
N SER A 22 -33.70 10.07 21.50
CA SER A 22 -34.30 8.77 21.83
C SER A 22 -34.92 8.07 20.62
N ARG A 23 -35.13 8.79 19.51
CA ARG A 23 -35.77 8.29 18.28
C ARG A 23 -34.78 7.86 17.19
N GLY A 24 -33.49 8.05 17.42
CA GLY A 24 -32.43 7.69 16.46
C GLY A 24 -31.67 6.43 16.86
N GLU A 25 -30.90 5.89 15.92
CA GLU A 25 -29.95 4.81 16.15
C GLU A 25 -28.51 5.27 15.91
N ARG A 26 -27.53 4.62 16.56
CA ARG A 26 -26.11 4.91 16.34
C ARG A 26 -25.63 4.24 15.05
N ILE A 27 -25.45 5.02 13.99
CA ILE A 27 -24.84 4.55 12.75
C ILE A 27 -23.32 4.70 12.83
N GLY A 28 -22.63 3.70 13.39
CA GLY A 28 -21.17 3.70 13.57
C GLY A 28 -20.36 3.24 12.35
N ARG A 29 -21.04 2.86 11.26
CA ARG A 29 -20.41 2.23 10.09
C ARG A 29 -19.34 3.13 9.46
N VAL A 30 -19.67 4.39 9.16
CA VAL A 30 -18.72 5.35 8.55
C VAL A 30 -17.48 5.53 9.43
N SER A 31 -17.66 5.65 10.74
CA SER A 31 -16.53 5.76 11.67
C SER A 31 -15.69 4.49 11.71
N SER A 32 -16.32 3.32 11.62
CA SER A 32 -15.64 2.02 11.61
C SER A 32 -14.87 1.80 10.30
N GLU A 33 -15.48 2.14 9.17
CA GLU A 33 -14.85 2.09 7.84
C GLU A 33 -13.66 3.05 7.78
N TRP A 34 -13.82 4.29 8.28
CA TRP A 34 -12.72 5.24 8.39
C TRP A 34 -11.58 4.73 9.28
N PHE A 35 -11.93 4.16 10.44
CA PHE A 35 -10.94 3.61 11.38
C PHE A 35 -10.17 2.42 10.78
N SER A 36 -10.82 1.59 9.98
CA SER A 36 -10.21 0.43 9.32
C SER A 36 -9.33 0.76 8.12
N ARG A 37 -9.30 2.03 7.66
CA ARG A 37 -8.46 2.41 6.53
C ARG A 37 -6.97 2.30 6.88
N PRO A 38 -6.14 1.86 5.92
CA PRO A 38 -4.69 2.00 6.00
C PRO A 38 -4.26 3.45 6.28
N ASP A 39 -3.09 3.61 6.90
CA ASP A 39 -2.58 4.94 7.27
C ASP A 39 -2.36 5.86 6.06
N ASP A 40 -2.09 5.30 4.88
CA ASP A 40 -1.93 6.03 3.61
C ASP A 40 -3.26 6.37 2.93
N GLU A 41 -4.40 6.04 3.55
CA GLU A 41 -5.74 6.41 3.09
C GLU A 41 -6.52 7.25 4.12
N ARG A 42 -5.89 7.61 5.25
CA ARG A 42 -6.53 8.27 6.40
C ARG A 42 -5.97 9.68 6.62
N TYR A 43 -6.52 10.65 5.91
CA TYR A 43 -6.14 12.07 6.00
C TYR A 43 -7.28 12.94 6.55
N LEU A 44 -7.00 13.83 7.51
CA LEU A 44 -8.03 14.66 8.15
C LEU A 44 -8.37 15.92 7.33
N SER A 45 -7.56 16.25 6.31
CA SER A 45 -7.82 17.36 5.39
C SER A 45 -7.17 17.15 4.02
N LEU A 46 -7.62 17.91 3.02
CA LEU A 46 -6.98 17.94 1.69
C LEU A 46 -5.53 18.44 1.75
N SER A 47 -5.23 19.36 2.68
CA SER A 47 -3.87 19.86 2.88
C SER A 47 -2.93 18.79 3.42
N GLU A 48 -3.40 17.94 4.35
CA GLU A 48 -2.64 16.79 4.87
C GLU A 48 -2.43 15.73 3.80
N LEU A 49 -3.47 15.40 3.04
CA LEU A 49 -3.36 14.51 1.88
C LEU A 49 -2.32 15.04 0.89
N TYR A 50 -2.38 16.33 0.53
CA TYR A 50 -1.43 16.96 -0.38
C TYR A 50 0.01 16.88 0.16
N ALA A 51 0.23 17.24 1.42
CA ALA A 51 1.56 17.19 2.03
C ALA A 51 2.14 15.77 2.05
N SER A 52 1.32 14.77 2.39
CA SER A 52 1.73 13.36 2.38
C SER A 52 2.12 12.87 0.99
N VAL A 53 1.26 13.10 -0.01
CA VAL A 53 1.49 12.65 -1.38
C VAL A 53 2.67 13.40 -2.01
N LYS A 54 2.77 14.72 -1.82
CA LYS A 54 3.90 15.52 -2.30
C LYS A 54 5.21 15.08 -1.67
N GLY A 55 5.24 14.91 -0.35
CA GLY A 55 6.44 14.45 0.35
C GLY A 55 6.87 13.03 -0.07
N ARG A 56 5.94 12.15 -0.45
CA ARG A 56 6.25 10.85 -1.06
C ARG A 56 6.84 11.01 -2.46
N ALA A 57 6.24 11.86 -3.30
CA ALA A 57 6.70 12.11 -4.66
C ALA A 57 8.12 12.70 -4.68
N GLU A 58 8.41 13.67 -3.81
CA GLU A 58 9.73 14.34 -3.72
C GLU A 58 10.86 13.39 -3.28
N ARG A 59 10.54 12.37 -2.47
CA ARG A 59 11.51 11.35 -2.02
C ARG A 59 11.61 10.16 -2.96
N SER A 60 10.64 9.99 -3.87
CA SER A 60 10.62 8.88 -4.80
C SER A 60 11.75 9.02 -5.81
N ARG A 61 12.50 7.93 -6.02
CA ARG A 61 13.61 7.88 -6.96
C ARG A 61 13.48 6.61 -7.79
N THR A 62 13.80 6.72 -9.07
CA THR A 62 13.85 5.60 -10.01
C THR A 62 15.25 5.49 -10.57
N ARG A 63 15.77 4.27 -10.65
CA ARG A 63 17.03 3.97 -11.32
C ARG A 63 17.01 2.56 -11.88
N THR A 64 17.80 2.33 -12.91
CA THR A 64 18.07 1.00 -13.43
C THR A 64 19.18 0.35 -12.59
N VAL A 65 18.98 -0.92 -12.23
CA VAL A 65 19.96 -1.72 -11.50
C VAL A 65 20.20 -2.98 -12.32
N GLU A 66 21.47 -3.31 -12.53
CA GLU A 66 21.84 -4.57 -13.17
C GLU A 66 21.35 -5.75 -12.34
N SER A 67 20.64 -6.69 -12.96
CA SER A 67 20.03 -7.82 -12.24
C SER A 67 21.08 -8.65 -11.50
N ALA A 68 22.25 -8.85 -12.12
CA ALA A 68 23.38 -9.57 -11.52
C ALA A 68 24.04 -8.83 -10.34
N ALA A 69 23.81 -7.52 -10.19
CA ALA A 69 24.30 -6.74 -9.05
C ALA A 69 23.35 -6.79 -7.84
N ILE A 70 22.14 -7.34 -7.98
CA ILE A 70 21.20 -7.53 -6.88
C ILE A 70 21.66 -8.72 -6.05
N ARG A 71 21.92 -8.47 -4.77
CA ARG A 71 22.20 -9.53 -3.79
C ARG A 71 20.96 -9.80 -2.96
N VAL A 72 20.67 -11.07 -2.73
CA VAL A 72 19.55 -11.53 -1.92
C VAL A 72 20.08 -12.11 -0.61
N GLU A 73 19.61 -11.57 0.51
CA GLU A 73 19.98 -12.02 1.84
C GLU A 73 18.74 -12.50 2.61
N ALA A 74 18.87 -13.65 3.25
CA ALA A 74 17.85 -14.22 4.12
C ALA A 74 18.55 -15.03 5.21
N HIS A 75 18.13 -14.88 6.47
CA HIS A 75 18.78 -15.51 7.60
C HIS A 75 18.05 -16.78 8.02
N ARG A 76 18.79 -17.81 8.47
CA ARG A 76 18.18 -19.08 8.91
C ARG A 76 17.29 -18.90 10.14
N ASP A 77 17.69 -18.00 11.02
CA ASP A 77 16.97 -17.70 12.26
C ASP A 77 15.76 -16.76 12.03
N ASP A 78 15.58 -16.28 10.80
CA ASP A 78 14.47 -15.42 10.41
C ASP A 78 13.87 -15.91 9.07
N PRO A 79 13.11 -17.02 9.09
CA PRO A 79 12.69 -17.71 7.89
C PRO A 79 11.63 -16.96 7.07
N GLU A 80 11.06 -15.87 7.60
CA GLU A 80 10.01 -15.08 6.93
C GLU A 80 10.58 -13.85 6.20
N ASN A 81 11.79 -13.40 6.57
CA ASN A 81 12.35 -12.17 6.04
C ASN A 81 13.43 -12.41 4.98
N LEU A 82 13.26 -11.71 3.87
CA LEU A 82 14.19 -11.65 2.75
C LEU A 82 14.47 -10.18 2.44
N ALA A 83 15.74 -9.84 2.28
CA ALA A 83 16.20 -8.50 1.96
C ALA A 83 17.00 -8.49 0.65
N LEU A 84 16.90 -7.37 -0.07
CA LEU A 84 17.67 -7.06 -1.25
C LEU A 84 18.75 -6.05 -0.89
N ILE A 85 20.00 -6.38 -1.21
CA ILE A 85 21.12 -5.46 -1.17
C ILE A 85 21.36 -4.97 -2.60
N LEU A 86 21.17 -3.67 -2.80
CA LEU A 86 21.35 -3.01 -4.10
C LEU A 86 22.64 -2.19 -4.10
N PRO A 87 23.34 -2.06 -5.24
CA PRO A 87 24.49 -1.15 -5.35
C PRO A 87 24.08 0.28 -4.94
N ASP A 88 24.95 1.05 -4.29
CA ASP A 88 24.70 2.44 -3.87
C ASP A 88 23.45 2.65 -2.99
N THR A 89 22.95 1.61 -2.33
CA THR A 89 21.91 1.72 -1.29
C THR A 89 22.49 1.27 0.03
N ALA A 90 22.51 2.17 1.01
CA ALA A 90 23.11 1.89 2.32
C ALA A 90 22.28 0.87 3.14
N ALA A 91 20.97 0.84 2.95
CA ALA A 91 20.07 -0.02 3.70
C ALA A 91 19.53 -1.18 2.84
N PRO A 92 19.43 -2.40 3.40
CA PRO A 92 18.68 -3.49 2.79
C PRO A 92 17.22 -3.09 2.54
N ILE A 93 16.64 -3.57 1.44
CA ILE A 93 15.24 -3.30 1.09
C ILE A 93 14.47 -4.62 1.04
N ALA A 94 13.35 -4.71 1.76
CA ALA A 94 12.43 -5.82 1.61
C ALA A 94 11.66 -5.69 0.28
N PRO A 95 11.57 -6.74 -0.55
CA PRO A 95 10.74 -6.68 -1.75
C PRO A 95 9.26 -6.60 -1.38
N THR A 96 8.50 -5.81 -2.13
CA THR A 96 7.04 -5.87 -2.07
C THR A 96 6.55 -7.15 -2.73
N HIS A 97 5.27 -7.49 -2.52
CA HIS A 97 4.66 -8.63 -3.19
C HIS A 97 4.81 -8.59 -4.73
N TRP A 98 4.71 -7.37 -5.30
CA TRP A 98 4.88 -7.13 -6.72
C TRP A 98 6.34 -7.25 -7.15
N SER A 99 7.29 -6.58 -6.47
CA SER A 99 8.69 -6.63 -6.87
C SER A 99 9.31 -8.02 -6.69
N PHE A 100 8.87 -8.78 -5.68
CA PHE A 100 9.21 -10.20 -5.56
C PHE A 100 8.75 -11.01 -6.79
N GLY A 101 7.53 -10.75 -7.27
CA GLY A 101 7.01 -11.37 -8.48
C GLY A 101 7.82 -11.02 -9.73
N GLN A 102 8.26 -9.75 -9.84
CA GLN A 102 9.14 -9.33 -10.93
C GLN A 102 10.51 -10.03 -10.88
N LEU A 103 11.13 -10.13 -9.70
CA LEU A 103 12.40 -10.84 -9.51
C LEU A 103 12.28 -12.33 -9.87
N ALA A 104 11.21 -12.99 -9.42
CA ALA A 104 10.93 -14.38 -9.77
C ALA A 104 10.75 -14.56 -11.29
N SER A 105 10.04 -13.63 -11.94
CA SER A 105 9.85 -13.65 -13.40
C SER A 105 11.17 -13.45 -14.15
N LEU A 106 12.05 -12.56 -13.69
CA LEU A 106 13.36 -12.35 -14.31
C LEU A 106 14.18 -13.64 -14.32
N VAL A 107 14.12 -14.42 -13.25
CA VAL A 107 14.88 -15.68 -13.14
C VAL A 107 14.12 -16.92 -13.65
N GLY A 108 12.93 -16.74 -14.25
CA GLY A 108 12.11 -17.85 -14.75
C GLY A 108 11.54 -18.77 -13.66
N ALA A 109 11.45 -18.31 -12.42
CA ALA A 109 10.95 -19.09 -11.29
C ALA A 109 9.46 -18.80 -11.00
N PRO A 110 8.66 -19.81 -10.60
CA PRO A 110 7.26 -19.59 -10.22
C PRO A 110 7.15 -18.82 -8.89
N ALA A 111 6.72 -17.56 -8.95
CA ALA A 111 6.61 -16.70 -7.76
C ALA A 111 5.69 -17.28 -6.68
N ALA A 112 4.61 -17.97 -7.05
CA ALA A 112 3.69 -18.60 -6.09
C ALA A 112 4.37 -19.70 -5.27
N TYR A 113 5.23 -20.50 -5.89
CA TYR A 113 6.00 -21.54 -5.21
C TYR A 113 7.06 -20.93 -4.28
N LEU A 114 7.82 -19.93 -4.77
CA LEU A 114 8.86 -19.30 -3.96
C LEU A 114 8.33 -18.59 -2.70
N ARG A 115 7.06 -18.17 -2.69
CA ARG A 115 6.41 -17.58 -1.51
C ARG A 115 5.96 -18.60 -0.47
N GLN A 116 5.91 -19.88 -0.82
CA GLN A 116 5.46 -20.96 0.08
C GLN A 116 6.62 -21.64 0.81
N ILE A 117 7.86 -21.33 0.43
CA ILE A 117 9.06 -21.88 1.03
C ILE A 117 9.75 -20.84 1.92
N PRO A 118 10.52 -21.25 2.94
CA PRO A 118 11.28 -20.33 3.78
C PRO A 118 12.16 -19.37 2.98
N ALA A 119 12.28 -18.13 3.47
CA ALA A 119 13.06 -17.05 2.87
C ALA A 119 14.50 -17.47 2.50
N PRO A 120 15.25 -18.26 3.29
CA PRO A 120 16.56 -18.76 2.88
C PRO A 120 16.54 -19.60 1.60
N LEU A 121 15.53 -20.46 1.43
CA LEU A 121 15.40 -21.28 0.22
C LEU A 121 14.98 -20.44 -0.98
N ALA A 122 13.99 -19.55 -0.80
CA ALA A 122 13.59 -18.62 -1.84
C ALA A 122 14.76 -17.72 -2.27
N GLY A 123 15.53 -17.22 -1.31
CA GLY A 123 16.68 -16.36 -1.52
C GLY A 123 17.80 -17.03 -2.32
N ILE A 124 18.13 -18.29 -2.03
CA ILE A 124 19.12 -19.05 -2.81
C ILE A 124 18.67 -19.22 -4.27
N ASN A 125 17.40 -19.58 -4.49
CA ASN A 125 16.85 -19.75 -5.84
C ASN A 125 16.89 -18.43 -6.63
N LEU A 126 16.47 -17.33 -6.00
CA LEU A 126 16.52 -16.00 -6.61
C LEU A 126 17.96 -15.56 -6.89
N GLN A 127 18.87 -15.70 -5.93
CA GLN A 127 20.27 -15.29 -6.08
C GLN A 127 20.96 -16.04 -7.24
N TYR A 128 20.77 -17.36 -7.33
CA TYR A 128 21.34 -18.17 -8.39
C TYR A 128 20.88 -17.70 -9.79
N GLY A 129 19.58 -17.44 -9.92
CA GLY A 129 18.99 -16.95 -11.15
C GLY A 129 19.47 -15.55 -11.53
N LEU A 130 19.53 -14.62 -10.56
CA LEU A 130 19.95 -13.24 -10.78
C LEU A 130 21.41 -13.15 -11.23
N THR A 131 22.31 -13.95 -10.63
CA THR A 131 23.72 -14.00 -11.03
C THR A 131 23.91 -14.59 -12.43
N SER A 132 23.03 -15.50 -12.85
CA SER A 132 23.09 -16.15 -14.16
C SER A 132 22.30 -15.42 -15.26
N HIS A 133 21.49 -14.44 -14.88
CA HIS A 133 20.65 -13.67 -15.78
C HIS A 133 21.49 -12.77 -16.68
N ARG A 134 21.51 -13.09 -17.98
CA ARG A 134 22.07 -12.22 -19.02
C ARG A 134 20.91 -11.43 -19.61
N ALA A 135 20.87 -10.12 -19.31
CA ALA A 135 19.98 -9.17 -19.96
C ALA A 135 20.53 -8.79 -21.35
#